data_AF-A0A7S2DUD7-F1
#
_entry.id   AF-A0A7S2DUD7-F1
#
_cell.length_a   1.000
_cell.length_b   1.000
_cell.length_c   1.000
_cell.angle_alpha   90.00
_cell.angle_beta   90.00
_cell.angle_gamma   90.00
#
_symmetry.space_group_name_H-M   'P 1'
#
loop_
_entity.id
_entity.type
_entity.pdbx_description
1 polymer ?
#
loop_
_entity_poly.entity_id
_entity_poly.type
_entity_poly.pdbx_seq_one_letter_code
_entity_poly.pdbx_strand_id
1 'polypeptide(L)'
;SGAPSARDVEMAKQRLRTGFAFVGLTDQWALSMCLFSKMFKTGCDRNQFTNTRPHSPGGAKDEDADGRDIRGWKDPYDGPLFAEAQNIFVRNLEKYGVSKATCAKCWGDAGVSLESIESDLFEDEQIM
;
A
#
# COMPACT_ATOMS: atom_id res chain seq x y z
N SER A 1 -2.07 -23.69 -13.90
CA SER A 1 -2.82 -23.01 -12.82
C SER A 1 -4.24 -22.77 -13.31
N GLY A 2 -5.27 -23.01 -12.49
CA GLY A 2 -6.67 -22.69 -12.83
C GLY A 2 -7.04 -21.24 -12.44
N ALA A 3 -8.23 -20.79 -12.82
CA ALA A 3 -8.76 -19.50 -12.38
C ALA A 3 -8.89 -19.44 -10.84
N PRO A 4 -8.69 -18.27 -10.21
CA PRO A 4 -8.87 -18.11 -8.77
C PRO A 4 -10.28 -18.51 -8.30
N SER A 5 -10.37 -19.00 -7.07
CA SER A 5 -11.61 -19.41 -6.43
C SER A 5 -11.81 -18.73 -5.08
N ALA A 6 -13.03 -18.80 -4.53
CA ALA A 6 -13.29 -18.33 -3.17
C ALA A 6 -12.42 -19.03 -2.10
N ARG A 7 -12.02 -20.28 -2.35
CA ARG A 7 -11.11 -21.01 -1.47
C ARG A 7 -9.70 -20.40 -1.49
N ASP A 8 -9.26 -19.93 -2.65
CA ASP A 8 -7.96 -19.26 -2.78
C ASP A 8 -7.97 -17.91 -2.03
N VAL A 9 -9.08 -17.17 -2.09
CA VAL A 9 -9.26 -15.94 -1.31
C VAL A 9 -9.16 -16.20 0.19
N GLU A 10 -9.85 -17.21 0.72
CA GLU A 10 -9.78 -17.54 2.14
C GLU A 10 -8.37 -18.02 2.56
N MET A 11 -7.70 -18.78 1.71
CA MET A 11 -6.30 -19.16 1.94
C MET A 11 -5.38 -17.94 1.96
N ALA A 12 -5.58 -16.98 1.05
CA ALA A 12 -4.81 -15.75 1.01
C ALA A 12 -5.04 -14.89 2.27
N LYS A 13 -6.28 -14.73 2.72
CA LYS A 13 -6.60 -14.06 4.00
C LYS A 13 -5.94 -14.75 5.19
N GLN A 14 -5.97 -16.08 5.24
CA GLN A 14 -5.27 -16.83 6.29
C GLN A 14 -3.76 -16.52 6.28
N ARG A 15 -3.13 -16.49 5.10
CA ARG A 15 -1.72 -16.13 4.96
C ARG A 15 -1.44 -14.70 5.40
N LEU A 16 -2.30 -13.73 5.08
CA LEU A 16 -2.18 -12.36 5.59
C LEU A 16 -2.18 -12.32 7.13
N ARG A 17 -3.09 -13.08 7.76
CA ARG A 17 -3.24 -13.09 9.22
C ARG A 17 -2.08 -13.77 9.94
N THR A 18 -1.53 -14.85 9.39
CA THR A 18 -0.62 -15.74 10.13
C THR A 18 0.74 -15.95 9.50
N GLY A 19 0.88 -15.69 8.20
CA GLY A 19 2.09 -15.98 7.43
C GLY A 19 3.00 -14.77 7.20
N PHE A 20 2.46 -13.55 7.25
CA PHE A 20 3.22 -12.33 7.08
C PHE A 20 3.48 -11.63 8.42
N ALA A 21 4.73 -11.23 8.65
CA ALA A 21 5.10 -10.43 9.81
C ALA A 21 4.62 -8.97 9.71
N PHE A 22 4.42 -8.48 8.49
CA PHE A 22 4.02 -7.11 8.19
C PHE A 22 3.12 -7.07 6.96
N VAL A 23 2.10 -6.20 6.99
CA VAL A 23 1.20 -5.89 5.88
C VAL A 23 1.04 -4.37 5.86
N GLY A 24 1.33 -3.74 4.73
CA GLY A 24 1.19 -2.30 4.48
C GLY A 24 0.29 -2.03 3.27
N LEU A 25 -0.03 -0.76 3.05
CA LEU A 25 -0.87 -0.29 1.93
C LEU A 25 -0.09 0.75 1.10
N THR A 26 -0.15 0.62 -0.22
CA THR A 26 0.53 1.53 -1.16
C THR A 26 -0.02 2.95 -1.04
N ASP A 27 -1.34 3.11 -1.01
CA ASP A 27 -2.00 4.41 -0.82
C ASP A 27 -1.63 5.06 0.51
N GLN A 28 -1.12 4.29 1.48
CA GLN A 28 -0.63 4.81 2.75
C GLN A 28 0.85 4.47 2.94
N TRP A 29 1.64 4.64 1.87
CA TRP A 29 3.05 4.20 1.82
C TRP A 29 3.87 4.75 2.99
N ALA A 30 3.78 6.05 3.26
CA ALA A 30 4.59 6.69 4.29
C ALA A 30 4.26 6.18 5.71
N LEU A 31 2.96 5.93 5.98
CA LEU A 31 2.52 5.31 7.23
C LEU A 31 2.94 3.84 7.29
N SER A 32 2.91 3.12 6.17
CA SER A 32 3.37 1.73 6.07
C SER A 32 4.85 1.60 6.43
N MET A 33 5.71 2.48 5.91
CA MET A 33 7.14 2.47 6.23
C MET A 33 7.42 2.86 7.68
N CYS A 34 6.69 3.84 8.22
CA CYS A 34 6.78 4.17 9.64
C CYS A 34 6.33 2.99 10.54
N LEU A 35 5.22 2.33 10.20
CA LEU A 35 4.74 1.15 10.90
C LEU A 35 5.77 0.02 10.87
N PHE A 36 6.34 -0.27 9.70
CA PHE A 36 7.43 -1.24 9.56
C PHE A 36 8.58 -0.91 10.52
N SER A 37 9.06 0.33 10.52
CA SER A 37 10.14 0.76 11.40
C SER A 37 9.80 0.63 12.88
N LYS A 38 8.55 0.88 13.28
CA LYS A 38 8.09 0.67 14.67
C LYS A 38 8.01 -0.81 15.04
N MET A 39 7.51 -1.66 14.14
CA MET A 39 7.37 -3.10 14.36
C MET A 39 8.72 -3.78 14.53
N PHE A 40 9.70 -3.41 13.70
CA PHE A 40 11.03 -4.04 13.68
C PHE A 40 12.12 -3.24 14.38
N LYS A 41 11.78 -2.08 14.97
CA LYS A 41 12.71 -1.17 15.67
C LYS A 41 13.88 -0.72 14.79
N THR A 42 13.61 -0.45 13.51
CA THR A 42 14.60 0.08 12.57
C THR A 42 14.46 1.61 12.43
N GLY A 43 15.50 2.26 11.94
CA GLY A 43 15.43 3.67 11.55
C GLY A 43 14.57 3.88 10.31
N CYS A 44 14.21 5.13 10.03
CA CYS A 44 13.60 5.51 8.76
C CYS A 44 14.69 6.00 7.82
N ASP A 45 14.69 5.48 6.60
CA ASP A 45 15.71 5.75 5.59
C ASP A 45 15.08 6.37 4.35
N ARG A 46 15.74 7.37 3.77
CA ARG A 46 15.22 8.09 2.60
C ARG A 46 14.88 7.18 1.42
N ASN A 47 15.64 6.10 1.22
CA ASN A 47 15.41 5.18 0.11
C ASN A 47 14.09 4.41 0.26
N GLN A 48 13.52 4.30 1.47
CA GLN A 48 12.20 3.73 1.70
C GLN A 48 11.08 4.59 1.08
N PHE A 49 11.32 5.87 0.83
CA PHE A 49 10.34 6.84 0.32
C PHE A 49 10.66 7.30 -1.10
N THR A 50 11.68 6.73 -1.73
CA THR A 50 12.06 7.08 -3.10
C THR A 50 11.29 6.21 -4.09
N ASN A 51 10.50 6.83 -4.96
CA ASN A 51 9.87 6.10 -6.07
C ASN A 51 10.95 5.73 -7.11
N THR A 52 11.39 4.47 -7.07
CA THR A 52 12.42 3.94 -7.99
C THR A 52 11.83 3.43 -9.31
N ARG A 53 10.49 3.40 -9.43
CA ARG A 53 9.78 3.03 -10.64
C ARG A 53 8.74 4.12 -10.96
N PRO A 54 9.20 5.33 -11.32
CA PRO A 54 8.29 6.40 -11.71
C PRO A 54 7.44 5.90 -12.88
N HIS A 55 6.12 6.00 -12.74
CA HIS A 55 5.22 5.74 -13.86
C HIS A 55 5.51 6.81 -14.91
N SER A 56 5.84 6.40 -16.14
CA SER A 56 6.00 7.37 -17.23
C SER A 56 4.61 7.80 -17.70
N PRO A 57 4.29 9.10 -17.78
CA PRO A 57 2.97 9.57 -18.21
C PRO A 57 2.62 9.24 -19.68
N GLY A 58 3.45 8.45 -20.37
CA GLY A 58 3.17 7.88 -21.69
C GLY A 58 3.50 6.38 -21.81
N GLY A 59 3.75 5.70 -20.68
CA GLY A 59 4.12 4.28 -20.63
C GLY A 59 2.92 3.41 -20.31
N ALA A 60 2.26 2.93 -21.37
CA ALA A 60 1.01 2.16 -21.35
C ALA A 60 -0.16 2.94 -20.73
N LYS A 61 -1.00 3.51 -21.61
CA LYS A 61 -2.43 3.65 -21.28
C LYS A 61 -2.93 2.29 -20.79
N ASP A 62 -3.99 2.29 -19.99
CA ASP A 62 -4.76 1.14 -19.47
C ASP A 62 -5.30 0.22 -20.57
N GLU A 63 -4.41 -0.28 -21.40
CA GLU A 63 -4.58 -1.27 -22.42
C GLU A 63 -3.74 -2.43 -21.91
N ASP A 64 -4.42 -3.49 -21.48
CA ASP A 64 -3.80 -4.81 -21.43
C ASP A 64 -2.99 -5.04 -22.72
N ALA A 65 -2.06 -5.99 -22.72
CA ALA A 65 -1.39 -6.44 -23.95
C ALA A 65 -2.36 -6.88 -25.09
N ASP A 66 -3.67 -6.93 -24.80
CA ASP A 66 -4.82 -7.24 -25.65
C ASP A 66 -5.73 -6.02 -26.00
N GLY A 67 -5.43 -4.79 -25.54
CA GLY A 67 -6.20 -3.59 -25.88
C GLY A 67 -7.60 -3.50 -25.25
N ARG A 68 -7.85 -4.19 -24.13
CA ARG A 68 -9.12 -4.07 -23.40
C ARG A 68 -9.10 -2.86 -22.49
N ASP A 69 -10.14 -2.04 -22.61
CA ASP A 69 -10.45 -0.98 -21.66
C ASP A 69 -10.85 -1.64 -20.33
N ILE A 70 -9.91 -1.68 -19.38
CA ILE A 70 -10.13 -2.20 -18.02
C ILE A 70 -10.81 -1.18 -17.11
N ARG A 71 -11.18 0.01 -17.61
CA ARG A 71 -11.84 1.05 -16.80
C ARG A 71 -13.18 0.53 -16.29
N GLY A 72 -13.19 0.16 -15.01
CA GLY A 72 -14.35 -0.39 -14.31
C GLY A 72 -14.38 -1.92 -14.20
N TRP A 73 -13.42 -2.65 -14.77
CA TRP A 73 -13.27 -4.07 -14.44
C TRP A 73 -12.78 -4.21 -13.01
N LYS A 74 -13.52 -4.98 -12.21
CA LYS A 74 -13.20 -5.21 -10.81
C LYS A 74 -13.04 -6.71 -10.60
N ASP A 75 -11.85 -7.13 -10.17
CA ASP A 75 -11.63 -8.50 -9.76
C ASP A 75 -12.52 -8.82 -8.54
N PRO A 76 -13.43 -9.80 -8.63
CA PRO A 76 -14.33 -10.15 -7.53
C PRO A 76 -13.60 -10.74 -6.31
N TYR A 77 -12.35 -11.18 -6.46
CA TYR A 77 -11.54 -11.83 -5.43
C TYR A 77 -10.66 -10.84 -4.66
N ASP A 78 -10.20 -9.76 -5.30
CA ASP A 78 -9.30 -8.78 -4.69
C ASP A 78 -9.97 -7.96 -3.61
N GLY A 79 -11.22 -7.54 -3.81
CA GLY A 79 -11.95 -6.71 -2.85
C GLY A 79 -11.98 -7.30 -1.43
N PRO A 80 -12.44 -8.54 -1.25
CA PRO A 80 -12.42 -9.21 0.05
C PRO A 80 -11.01 -9.40 0.64
N LEU A 81 -9.99 -9.65 -0.20
CA LEU A 81 -8.61 -9.83 0.26
C LEU A 81 -7.99 -8.50 0.71
N PHE A 82 -8.21 -7.43 -0.05
CA PHE A 82 -7.77 -6.08 0.26
C PHE A 82 -8.44 -5.53 1.53
N ALA A 83 -9.73 -5.82 1.73
CA ALA A 83 -10.42 -5.48 2.99
C ALA A 83 -9.77 -6.14 4.21
N GLU A 84 -9.31 -7.39 4.08
CA GLU A 84 -8.57 -8.05 5.16
C GLU A 84 -7.21 -7.38 5.42
N ALA A 85 -6.48 -7.01 4.35
CA ALA A 85 -5.22 -6.29 4.48
C ALA A 85 -5.40 -4.94 5.19
N GLN A 86 -6.44 -4.18 4.85
CA GLN A 86 -6.78 -2.92 5.52
C GLN A 86 -7.09 -3.12 7.01
N ASN A 87 -7.87 -4.15 7.35
CA ASN A 87 -8.17 -4.48 8.76
C ASN A 87 -6.90 -4.81 9.55
N ILE A 88 -5.98 -5.58 8.99
CA ILE A 88 -4.69 -5.90 9.62
C ILE A 88 -3.84 -4.64 9.77
N PHE A 89 -3.79 -3.80 8.74
CA PHE A 89 -3.04 -2.55 8.75
C PHE A 89 -3.51 -1.62 9.86
N VAL A 90 -4.82 -1.32 9.93
CA VAL A 90 -5.40 -0.46 10.97
C VAL A 90 -5.16 -1.01 12.37
N ARG A 91 -5.36 -2.32 12.60
CA ARG A 91 -5.08 -2.95 13.90
C ARG A 91 -3.61 -2.83 14.30
N ASN A 92 -2.69 -2.94 13.34
CA ASN A 92 -1.27 -2.76 13.61
C ASN A 92 -0.92 -1.29 13.85
N LEU A 93 -1.55 -0.34 13.16
CA LEU A 93 -1.38 1.08 13.48
C LEU A 93 -1.75 1.34 14.95
N GLU A 94 -2.90 0.85 15.40
CA GLU A 94 -3.34 0.97 16.80
C GLU A 94 -2.37 0.28 17.75
N LYS A 95 -2.05 -1.00 17.49
CA LYS A 95 -1.18 -1.82 18.34
C LYS A 95 0.21 -1.20 18.55
N TYR A 96 0.77 -0.57 17.51
CA TYR A 96 2.11 0.02 17.56
C TYR A 96 2.09 1.54 17.77
N GLY A 97 0.92 2.14 18.03
CA GLY A 97 0.78 3.57 18.30
C GLY A 97 1.21 4.45 17.12
N VAL A 98 0.89 4.03 15.91
CA VAL A 98 1.31 4.69 14.66
C VAL A 98 0.20 5.60 14.15
N SER A 99 0.59 6.84 13.86
CA SER A 99 -0.22 7.92 13.30
C SER A 99 0.69 8.93 12.60
N LYS A 100 0.13 9.81 11.76
CA LYS A 100 0.90 10.89 11.11
C LYS A 100 1.74 11.68 12.13
N ALA A 101 1.14 12.06 13.26
CA ALA A 101 1.83 12.82 14.31
C ALA A 101 3.03 12.06 14.90
N THR A 102 2.84 10.77 15.23
CA THR A 102 3.91 9.94 15.81
C THR A 102 5.02 9.58 14.82
N CYS A 103 4.76 9.70 13.52
CA CYS A 103 5.70 9.42 12.44
C CYS A 103 6.45 10.65 11.94
N ALA A 104 6.05 11.87 12.33
CA ALA A 104 6.66 13.10 11.86
C ALA A 104 8.19 13.12 12.01
N LYS A 105 8.72 12.61 13.15
CA LYS A 105 10.17 12.50 13.35
C LYS A 105 10.81 11.52 12.36
N CYS A 106 10.23 10.34 12.16
CA CYS A 106 10.71 9.32 11.23
C CYS A 106 10.80 9.86 9.79
N TRP A 107 9.75 10.58 9.35
CA TRP A 107 9.73 11.19 8.03
C TRP A 107 10.75 12.33 7.90
N GLY A 108 10.86 13.17 8.93
CA GLY A 108 11.90 14.21 8.98
C GLY A 108 13.31 13.63 8.91
N ASP A 109 13.60 12.55 9.65
CA ASP A 109 14.89 11.85 9.61
C ASP A 109 15.17 11.27 8.20
N ALA A 110 14.14 10.85 7.48
CA ALA A 110 14.23 10.37 6.10
C ALA A 110 14.24 11.49 5.04
N GLY A 111 14.10 12.75 5.43
CA GLY A 111 14.03 13.89 4.52
C GLY A 111 12.70 14.02 3.76
N VAL A 112 11.60 13.50 4.31
CA VAL A 112 10.24 13.53 3.74
C VAL A 112 9.38 14.52 4.51
N SER A 113 8.65 15.40 3.82
CA SER A 113 7.71 16.34 4.44
C SER A 113 6.27 15.81 4.40
N LEU A 114 5.43 16.28 5.33
CA LEU A 114 4.00 15.95 5.33
C LEU A 114 3.29 16.38 4.04
N GLU A 115 3.72 17.50 3.46
CA GLU A 115 3.19 18.02 2.19
C GLU A 115 3.51 17.08 1.02
N SER A 116 4.72 16.52 0.98
CA SER A 116 5.10 15.52 -0.03
C SER A 116 4.35 14.20 0.11
N ILE A 117 3.98 13.82 1.35
CA ILE A 117 3.19 12.61 1.61
C ILE A 117 1.74 12.81 1.18
N GLU A 118 1.21 14.03 1.32
CA GLU A 118 -0.15 14.35 0.90
C GLU A 118 -0.25 14.54 -0.61
N SER A 119 0.76 15.10 -1.29
CA SER A 119 0.72 15.21 -2.76
C SER A 119 0.67 13.85 -3.47
N ASP A 120 1.33 12.83 -2.93
CA ASP A 120 1.30 11.46 -3.48
C ASP A 120 -0.10 10.80 -3.39
N LEU A 121 -1.00 11.33 -2.54
CA LEU A 121 -2.40 10.91 -2.42
C LEU A 121 -3.35 11.63 -3.39
N PHE A 122 -2.92 12.74 -3.98
CA PHE A 122 -3.79 13.63 -4.79
C PHE A 122 -3.55 13.52 -6.30
N GLU A 123 -2.55 12.77 -6.78
CA GLU A 123 -2.38 12.56 -8.23
C GLU A 123 -3.49 11.67 -8.85
N ASP A 124 -4.28 10.96 -8.04
CA ASP A 124 -5.40 10.12 -8.52
C ASP A 124 -6.75 10.86 -8.65
N GLU A 125 -6.91 12.08 -8.11
CA GLU A 125 -8.18 12.84 -8.20
C GLU A 125 -8.27 13.78 -9.42
N GLN A 126 -7.23 13.83 -10.27
CA GLN A 126 -7.23 14.66 -11.48
C GLN A 126 -7.47 13.87 -12.78
N ILE A 127 -8.27 12.81 -12.71
CA ILE A 127 -8.90 12.17 -13.88
C ILE A 127 -10.38 11.94 -13.57
N MET A 128 -11.16 13.03 -13.49
CA MET A 128 -12.58 13.00 -13.87
C MET A 128 -12.72 13.35 -15.34
#